data_AF-A0A973EPR8-F1
#
_entry.id   AF-A0A973EPR8-F1
#
_cell.length_a   1.000
_cell.length_b   1.000
_cell.length_c   1.000
_cell.angle_alpha   90.00
_cell.angle_beta   90.00
_cell.angle_gamma   90.00
#
_symmetry.space_group_name_H-M   'P 1'
#
loop_
_entity.id
_entity.type
_entity.pdbx_description
1 polymer ?
#
loop_
_entity_poly.entity_id
_entity_poly.type
_entity_poly.pdbx_seq_one_letter_code
_entity_poly.pdbx_strand_id
1 'polypeptide(L)' 'MNERLKFLGRLEEKRLEAEQMKLRMEGLRDSVRDILDPFEPVEHVKADAAAALTVELAAVQIRLREALAEMTAIRKALSR' A
#
# COMPACT_ATOMS: atom_id res chain seq x y z
N MET A 1 15.16 28.06 -10.71
CA MET A 1 15.09 26.67 -10.22
C MET A 1 14.24 25.87 -11.19
N ASN A 2 14.83 24.89 -11.87
CA ASN A 2 14.23 24.22 -13.05
C ASN A 2 13.00 23.39 -12.62
N GLU A 3 11.85 23.62 -13.25
CA GLU A 3 10.58 22.93 -12.98
C GLU A 3 10.71 21.41 -13.05
N ARG A 4 11.58 20.93 -13.96
CA ARG A 4 11.98 19.53 -14.09
C ARG A 4 12.56 18.96 -12.78
N LEU A 5 13.38 19.74 -12.06
CA LEU A 5 14.00 19.30 -10.80
C LEU A 5 12.94 19.14 -9.70
N LYS A 6 11.92 20.02 -9.66
CA LYS A 6 10.79 19.89 -8.72
C LYS A 6 9.99 18.61 -8.97
N PHE A 7 9.70 18.30 -10.23
CA PHE A 7 8.98 17.08 -10.58
C PHE A 7 9.78 15.80 -10.28
N LEU A 8 11.09 15.81 -10.50
CA LEU A 8 11.95 14.69 -10.09
C LEU A 8 11.95 14.48 -8.57
N GLY A 9 12.01 15.56 -7.79
CA GLY A 9 11.90 15.48 -6.32
C GLY A 9 10.58 14.86 -5.87
N ARG A 10 9.45 15.37 -6.39
CA ARG A 10 8.12 14.84 -6.06
C ARG A 10 7.94 13.38 -6.50
N LEU A 11 8.54 12.99 -7.63
CA LEU A 11 8.50 11.60 -8.10
C LEU A 11 9.21 10.67 -7.10
N GLU A 12 10.35 11.10 -6.57
CA GLU A 12 11.12 10.31 -5.61
C GLU A 12 10.42 10.22 -4.25
N GLU A 13 9.82 11.31 -3.77
CA GLU A 13 8.98 11.32 -2.56
C GLU A 13 7.85 10.29 -2.68
N LYS A 14 7.09 10.32 -3.79
CA LYS A 14 5.99 9.39 -4.03
C LYS A 14 6.47 7.94 -4.19
N ARG A 15 7.67 7.73 -4.75
CA ARG A 15 8.28 6.40 -4.83
C ARG A 15 8.54 5.83 -3.44
N LEU A 16 9.13 6.62 -2.54
CA LEU A 16 9.43 6.20 -1.16
C LEU A 16 8.13 5.91 -0.38
N GLU A 17 7.12 6.77 -0.52
CA GLU A 17 5.80 6.54 0.06
C GLU A 17 5.19 5.21 -0.41
N ALA A 18 5.24 4.93 -1.72
CA ALA A 18 4.72 3.70 -2.29
C ALA A 18 5.46 2.45 -1.77
N GLU A 19 6.78 2.50 -1.64
CA GLU A 19 7.57 1.40 -1.09
C GLU A 19 7.22 1.12 0.38
N GLN A 20 7.05 2.16 1.20
CA GLN A 20 6.60 2.00 2.59
C GLN A 20 5.20 1.36 2.67
N MET A 21 4.28 1.78 1.80
CA MET A 21 2.94 1.19 1.75
C MET A 21 2.97 -0.28 1.34
N LYS A 22 3.82 -0.67 0.38
CA LYS A 22 3.98 -2.08 -0.02
C LYS A 22 4.46 -2.95 1.14
N LEU A 23 5.50 -2.51 1.86
CA LEU A 23 6.01 -3.23 3.03
C LEU A 23 4.93 -3.40 4.10
N ARG A 24 4.14 -2.35 4.36
CA ARG A 24 2.99 -2.43 5.28
C ARG A 24 1.94 -3.43 4.80
N MET A 25 1.61 -3.43 3.50
CA MET A 25 0.66 -4.38 2.93
C MET A 25 1.13 -5.83 3.06
N GLU A 26 2.42 -6.09 2.88
CA GLU A 26 2.99 -7.43 3.06
C GLU A 26 2.81 -7.90 4.51
N GLY A 27 3.16 -7.06 5.49
CA GLY A 27 2.95 -7.37 6.91
C GLY A 27 1.47 -7.59 7.27
N LEU A 28 0.56 -6.76 6.76
CA LEU A 28 -0.87 -6.92 6.98
C LEU A 28 -1.43 -8.21 6.35
N ARG A 29 -1.01 -8.53 5.11
CA ARG A 29 -1.38 -9.78 4.43
C ARG A 29 -0.95 -10.99 5.25
N ASP A 30 0.30 -10.98 5.72
CA ASP A 30 0.85 -12.11 6.47
C ASP A 30 0.15 -12.23 7.84
N SER A 31 -0.13 -11.11 8.52
CA SER A 31 -0.93 -11.10 9.76
C SER A 31 -2.35 -11.65 9.57
N VAL A 32 -3.01 -11.33 8.45
CA VAL A 32 -4.34 -11.88 8.12
C VAL A 32 -4.26 -13.40 7.93
N ARG A 33 -3.21 -13.90 7.26
CA ARG A 33 -3.00 -15.33 7.07
C ARG A 33 -2.75 -16.06 8.38
N ASP A 34 -1.94 -15.48 9.25
CA ASP A 34 -1.61 -16.06 10.55
C ASP A 34 -2.84 -16.17 11.47
N ILE A 35 -3.77 -15.20 11.39
CA ILE A 35 -5.04 -15.24 12.13
C ILE A 35 -6.03 -16.23 11.52
N LEU A 36 -5.97 -16.47 10.20
CA LEU A 36 -6.84 -17.39 9.49
C LEU A 36 -6.15 -18.74 9.28
N ASP A 37 -5.67 -19.35 10.37
CA ASP A 37 -5.06 -20.68 10.33
C ASP A 37 -6.09 -21.72 9.85
N PRO A 38 -5.83 -22.43 8.73
CA PRO A 38 -6.75 -23.42 8.18
C PRO A 38 -6.94 -24.66 9.07
N PHE A 39 -6.09 -24.87 10.08
CA PHE A 39 -6.18 -25.99 11.02
C PHE A 39 -6.90 -25.60 12.32
N GLU A 40 -7.19 -24.32 12.54
CA GLU A 40 -7.97 -23.87 13.69
C GLU A 40 -9.46 -24.19 13.48
N PRO A 41 -10.16 -24.79 14.47
CA PRO A 41 -11.60 -24.98 14.39
C PRO A 41 -12.32 -23.65 14.13
N VAL A 42 -13.39 -23.69 13.32
CA VAL A 42 -14.09 -22.48 12.86
C VAL A 42 -14.62 -21.65 14.03
N GLU A 43 -15.06 -22.31 15.10
CA GLU A 43 -15.53 -21.69 16.35
C GLU A 43 -14.45 -20.89 17.10
N HIS A 44 -13.17 -21.11 16.80
CA HIS A 44 -12.04 -20.41 17.42
C HIS A 44 -11.43 -19.33 16.53
N VAL A 45 -11.81 -19.28 15.25
CA VAL A 45 -11.31 -18.27 14.31
C VAL A 45 -11.67 -16.87 14.80
N LYS A 46 -10.66 -16.01 14.93
CA LYS A 46 -10.81 -14.61 15.37
C LYS A 46 -11.27 -13.73 14.20
N ALA A 47 -12.48 -13.98 13.71
CA ALA A 47 -13.04 -13.34 12.52
C ALA A 47 -13.05 -11.80 12.62
N ASP A 48 -13.37 -11.25 13.79
CA ASP A 48 -13.37 -9.79 14.02
C ASP A 48 -11.98 -9.17 13.83
N ALA A 49 -10.93 -9.85 14.31
CA ALA A 49 -9.55 -9.40 14.17
C ALA A 49 -9.08 -9.49 12.71
N ALA A 50 -9.42 -10.59 12.02
CA ALA A 50 -9.14 -10.74 10.59
C ALA A 50 -9.85 -9.66 9.75
N ALA A 51 -11.11 -9.35 10.07
CA ALA A 51 -11.87 -8.29 9.41
C ALA A 51 -11.21 -6.92 9.60
N ALA A 52 -10.82 -6.58 10.83
CA ALA A 52 -10.14 -5.31 11.13
C ALA A 52 -8.83 -5.15 10.33
N LEU A 53 -7.97 -6.18 10.33
CA LEU A 53 -6.72 -6.17 9.55
C LEU A 53 -6.98 -6.07 8.04
N THR A 54 -8.02 -6.73 7.54
CA THR A 54 -8.37 -6.70 6.11
C THR A 54 -8.90 -5.33 5.68
N VAL A 55 -9.68 -4.66 6.52
CA VAL A 55 -10.11 -3.26 6.28
C VAL A 55 -8.91 -2.33 6.23
N GLU A 56 -7.95 -2.49 7.13
CA GLU A 56 -6.70 -1.72 7.11
C GLU A 56 -5.90 -1.99 5.83
N LEU A 57 -5.74 -3.26 5.46
CA LEU A 57 -5.06 -3.67 4.23
C LEU A 57 -5.69 -3.01 2.99
N ALA A 58 -7.02 -3.01 2.91
CA ALA A 58 -7.76 -2.37 1.82
C ALA A 58 -7.52 -0.85 1.79
N ALA A 59 -7.51 -0.19 2.95
CA ALA A 59 -7.22 1.25 3.04
C ALA A 59 -5.81 1.60 2.55
N VAL A 60 -4.80 0.80 2.93
CA VAL A 60 -3.42 0.98 2.45
C VAL A 60 -3.34 0.73 0.94
N GLN A 61 -4.04 -0.29 0.43
CA GLN A 61 -4.05 -0.60 -1.01
C GLN A 61 -4.64 0.55 -1.84
N ILE A 62 -5.70 1.21 -1.36
CA ILE A 62 -6.29 2.37 -2.04
C ILE A 62 -5.26 3.49 -2.16
N ARG A 63 -4.60 3.85 -1.06
CA ARG A 63 -3.56 4.90 -1.04
C ARG A 63 -2.37 4.56 -1.93
N LEU A 64 -1.96 3.29 -1.96
CA LEU A 64 -0.90 2.84 -2.85
C LEU A 64 -1.28 3.06 -4.32
N ARG A 65 -2.52 2.74 -4.71
CA ARG A 65 -3.01 2.96 -6.08
C ARG A 65 -3.00 4.44 -6.44
N GLU A 66 -3.42 5.30 -5.51
CA GLU A 66 -3.39 6.77 -5.69
C GLU A 66 -1.94 7.26 -5.91
N ALA A 67 -0.99 6.84 -5.07
CA ALA A 67 0.42 7.21 -5.20
C ALA A 67 1.01 6.75 -6.56
N LEU A 68 0.71 5.52 -7.00
CA LEU A 68 1.16 5.00 -8.30
C LEU A 68 0.56 5.78 -9.48
N ALA A 69 -0.70 6.20 -9.37
CA ALA A 69 -1.36 7.03 -10.37
C ALA A 69 -0.71 8.43 -10.45
N GLU A 70 -0.41 9.05 -9.31
CA GLU A 70 0.33 10.32 -9.24
C GLU A 70 1.71 10.20 -9.88
N MET A 71 2.47 9.15 -9.55
CA MET A 71 3.79 8.90 -10.15
C MET A 71 3.70 8.79 -11.67
N THR A 72 2.67 8.12 -12.19
CA THR A 72 2.43 7.99 -13.63
C THR A 72 2.16 9.35 -14.27
N ALA A 73 1.36 10.20 -13.62
CA ALA A 73 1.09 11.56 -14.10
C ALA A 73 2.36 12.44 -14.11
N ILE A 74 3.19 12.35 -13.07
CA ILE A 74 4.47 13.09 -12.98
C ILE A 74 5.44 12.63 -14.09
N ARG A 75 5.56 11.32 -14.32
CA ARG A 75 6.38 10.78 -15.41
C ARG A 75 5.92 11.30 -16.77
N LYS A 76 4.60 11.33 -17.01
CA LYS A 76 4.03 11.90 -18.24
C LYS A 76 4.35 13.39 -18.41
N ALA A 77 4.36 14.16 -17.33
CA ALA A 77 4.73 15.57 -17.36
C ALA A 77 6.23 15.77 -17.65
N LEU A 78 7.10 14.89 -17.17
CA LEU A 78 8.55 14.92 -17.41
C LEU A 78 8.98 14.47 -18.81
N SER A 79 8.13 13.67 -19.48
CA SER A 79 8.35 13.20 -20.86
C SER A 79 7.77 14.13 -21.93
N ARG A 80 7.09 15.21 -21.54
CA ARG A 80 6.71 16.33 -22.41
C ARG A 80 7.80 17.41 -22.38
#